data_AF-A0A0G1GRM3-F1
#
_entry.id   AF-A0A0G1GRM3-F1
#
_cell.length_a   1.000
_cell.length_b   1.000
_cell.length_c   1.000
_cell.angle_alpha   90.00
_cell.angle_beta   90.00
_cell.angle_gamma   90.00
#
_symmetry.space_group_name_H-M   'P 1'
#
loop_
_entity.id
_entity.type
_entity.pdbx_description
1 polymer ?
#
loop_
_entity_poly.entity_id
_entity_poly.type
_entity_poly.pdbx_seq_one_letter_code
_entity_poly.pdbx_strand_id
1 'polypeptide(L)' 'MNTLVLAYAGVSLPLFLLFFLNNQAPLWLTFNSEMIAEEFVRTIVGSAALILAVPIATVFAVYFLSHEKDRPGGLLVFSF' A
#
# COMPACT_ATOMS: atom_id res chain seq x y z
N MET A 1 -10.98 -13.42 16.97
CA MET A 1 -10.73 -14.32 15.80
C MET A 1 -11.71 -14.05 14.65
N ASN A 2 -12.07 -12.78 14.36
CA ASN A 2 -13.16 -12.48 13.40
C ASN A 2 -12.83 -11.37 12.37
N THR A 3 -11.80 -10.54 12.62
CA THR A 3 -11.46 -9.38 11.76
C THR A 3 -10.62 -9.75 10.55
N LEU A 4 -9.84 -10.84 10.62
CA LEU A 4 -9.07 -11.35 9.48
C LEU A 4 -9.99 -11.74 8.31
N VAL A 5 -11.13 -12.37 8.61
CA VAL A 5 -12.11 -12.78 7.59
C VAL A 5 -12.60 -11.57 6.79
N LEU A 6 -12.92 -10.46 7.46
CA LEU A 6 -13.33 -9.22 6.80
C LEU A 6 -12.19 -8.59 5.97
N ALA A 7 -10.96 -8.60 6.49
CA ALA A 7 -9.81 -8.07 5.77
C ALA A 7 -9.52 -8.86 4.48
N TYR A 8 -9.52 -10.19 4.56
CA TYR A 8 -9.32 -11.05 3.38
C TYR A 8 -10.47 -10.91 2.37
N ALA A 9 -11.72 -10.84 2.83
CA ALA A 9 -12.89 -10.64 1.97
C ALA A 9 -12.84 -9.27 1.25
N GLY A 10 -12.44 -8.21 1.96
CA GLY A 10 -12.30 -6.87 1.37
C GLY A 10 -11.21 -6.81 0.30
N VAL A 11 -10.05 -7.42 0.54
CA VAL A 11 -8.92 -7.43 -0.43
C VAL A 11 -9.25 -8.26 -1.68
N SER A 12 -10.05 -9.32 -1.54
CA SER A 12 -10.45 -10.17 -2.67
C SER A 12 -11.69 -9.67 -3.41
N LEU A 13 -12.31 -8.56 -2.99
CA LEU A 13 -13.50 -7.99 -3.59
C LEU A 13 -13.35 -7.66 -5.10
N PRO A 14 -12.23 -7.07 -5.59
CA PRO A 14 -12.06 -6.81 -7.01
C PRO A 14 -12.06 -8.09 -7.86
N LEU A 15 -11.35 -9.12 -7.38
CA LEU A 15 -11.35 -10.44 -8.01
C LEU A 15 -12.74 -11.08 -7.98
N PHE A 16 -13.46 -10.94 -6.86
CA PHE A 16 -14.82 -11.46 -6.72
C PHE A 16 -15.79 -10.81 -7.73
N LEU A 17 -15.74 -9.49 -7.90
CA LEU A 17 -16.55 -8.77 -8.89
C LEU A 17 -16.21 -9.19 -10.32
N LEU A 18 -14.94 -9.38 -10.63
CA LEU A 18 -14.49 -9.86 -11.94
C LEU A 18 -15.08 -11.23 -12.29
N PHE A 19 -15.03 -12.19 -11.36
CA PHE A 19 -15.60 -13.52 -11.58
C PHE A 19 -17.13 -13.49 -11.60
N PHE A 20 -17.76 -12.66 -10.77
CA PHE A 20 -19.21 -12.52 -10.72
C PHE A 20 -19.78 -11.96 -12.03
N LEU A 21 -19.16 -10.91 -12.57
CA LEU A 21 -19.59 -10.28 -13.82
C LEU A 21 -19.26 -11.14 -15.06
N ASN A 22 -18.13 -11.87 -15.03
CA ASN A 22 -17.70 -12.71 -16.15
C ASN A 22 -18.05 -14.21 -15.97
N ASN A 23 -19.09 -14.53 -15.19
CA ASN A 23 -19.45 -15.90 -14.82
C ASN A 23 -19.84 -16.83 -16.00
N GLN A 24 -20.09 -16.28 -17.19
CA GLN A 24 -20.40 -17.03 -18.41
C GLN A 24 -19.23 -17.06 -19.41
N ALA A 25 -18.16 -16.31 -19.15
CA ALA A 25 -17.02 -16.20 -20.06
C ALA A 25 -16.06 -17.38 -19.89
N PRO A 26 -15.42 -17.87 -20.97
CA PRO A 26 -14.37 -18.87 -20.87
C PRO A 26 -13.24 -18.38 -19.96
N LEU A 27 -12.77 -19.24 -19.03
CA LEU A 27 -11.72 -18.88 -18.07
C LEU A 27 -10.47 -18.29 -18.73
N TRP A 28 -10.10 -18.81 -19.90
CA TRP A 28 -8.96 -18.30 -20.68
C TRP A 28 -9.12 -16.82 -21.07
N LEU A 29 -10.33 -16.39 -21.41
CA LEU A 29 -10.61 -15.00 -21.75
C LEU A 29 -10.53 -14.09 -20.51
N THR A 30 -11.06 -14.57 -19.39
CA THR A 30 -11.04 -13.85 -18.09
C THR A 30 -9.63 -13.64 -17.56
N PHE A 31 -8.73 -14.62 -17.70
CA PHE A 31 -7.32 -14.48 -17.30
C PHE A 31 -6.56 -13.43 -18.11
N ASN A 32 -6.91 -13.25 -19.39
CA ASN A 32 -6.30 -12.24 -20.26
C ASN A 32 -7.00 -10.87 -20.16
N SER A 33 -7.91 -10.70 -19.20
CA SER A 33 -8.62 -9.43 -19.02
C SER A 33 -7.73 -8.36 -18.40
N GLU A 34 -7.96 -7.11 -18.81
CA GLU A 34 -7.25 -5.93 -18.29
C GLU A 34 -7.37 -5.81 -16.77
N MET A 35 -8.53 -6.18 -16.21
CA MET A 35 -8.79 -6.07 -14.77
C MET A 35 -7.97 -7.08 -13.94
N ILE A 36 -7.70 -8.30 -14.44
CA ILE A 36 -6.76 -9.22 -13.76
C ILE A 36 -5.33 -8.67 -13.82
N ALA A 37 -4.92 -8.13 -14.96
CA ALA A 37 -3.60 -7.52 -15.11
C ALA A 37 -3.44 -6.31 -14.16
N GLU A 38 -4.47 -5.46 -14.06
CA GLU A 38 -4.50 -4.33 -13.14
C GLU A 38 -4.34 -4.77 -11.68
N GLU A 39 -5.09 -5.78 -11.23
CA GLU A 39 -5.04 -6.26 -9.85
C GLU A 39 -3.67 -6.85 -9.49
N PHE A 40 -3.04 -7.52 -10.45
CA PHE A 40 -1.69 -8.05 -10.28
C PHE A 40 -0.66 -6.93 -10.13
N VAL A 41 -0.70 -5.94 -11.01
CA VAL A 41 0.17 -4.75 -10.93
C VAL A 41 -0.11 -3.98 -9.64
N ARG A 42 -1.37 -3.80 -9.24
CA ARG A 42 -1.78 -3.12 -8.00
C ARG A 42 -1.19 -3.81 -6.77
N THR A 43 -1.24 -5.14 -6.71
CA THR A 43 -0.69 -5.92 -5.60
C THR A 43 0.83 -5.80 -5.53
N ILE A 44 1.51 -5.87 -6.68
CA ILE A 44 2.97 -5.71 -6.76
C ILE A 44 3.37 -4.31 -6.34
N VAL A 45 2.77 -3.28 -6.94
CA VAL A 45 3.06 -1.88 -6.64
C VAL A 45 2.71 -1.56 -5.19
N GLY A 46 1.59 -2.06 -4.67
CA GLY A 46 1.20 -1.90 -3.28
C GLY A 46 2.22 -2.49 -2.32
N SER A 47 2.69 -3.73 -2.55
CA SER A 47 3.72 -4.35 -1.72
C SER A 47 5.07 -3.62 -1.82
N ALA A 48 5.49 -3.21 -3.02
CA ALA A 48 6.70 -2.41 -3.22
C ALA A 48 6.61 -1.04 -2.52
N ALA A 49 5.47 -0.37 -2.61
CA ALA A 49 5.21 0.89 -1.93
C ALA A 49 5.27 0.74 -0.41
N LEU A 50 4.77 -0.37 0.15
CA LEU A 50 4.89 -0.66 1.59
C LEU A 50 6.35 -0.83 2.04
N ILE A 51 7.20 -1.48 1.23
CA ILE A 51 8.64 -1.62 1.52
C ILE A 51 9.31 -0.24 1.50
N LEU A 52 8.96 0.60 0.53
CA LEU A 52 9.52 1.94 0.40
C LEU A 52 8.95 2.95 1.41
N ALA A 53 7.79 2.69 1.99
CA ALA A 53 7.13 3.62 2.90
C ALA A 53 8.01 3.99 4.11
N VAL A 54 8.72 3.02 4.69
CA VAL A 54 9.61 3.24 5.85
C VAL A 54 10.80 4.15 5.50
N PRO A 55 11.66 3.81 4.50
CA PRO A 55 12.79 4.68 4.16
C PRO A 55 12.34 6.06 3.69
N ILE A 56 11.23 6.15 2.94
CA ILE A 56 10.66 7.44 2.51
C ILE A 56 10.27 8.27 3.74
N ALA A 57 9.55 7.69 4.70
CA ALA A 57 9.15 8.38 5.92
C ALA A 57 10.36 8.84 6.75
N THR A 58 11.44 8.04 6.82
CA THR A 58 12.67 8.43 7.52
C THR A 58 13.37 9.60 6.84
N VAL A 59 13.45 9.61 5.50
CA VAL A 59 14.02 10.75 4.75
C VAL A 59 13.23 12.02 5.05
N PHE A 60 11.90 11.95 5.03
CA PHE A 60 11.06 13.09 5.40
C PHE A 60 11.29 13.53 6.86
N ALA A 61 11.36 12.59 7.81
CA ALA A 61 11.60 12.91 9.22
C ALA A 61 12.94 13.63 9.44
N VAL A 62 14.02 13.15 8.82
CA VAL A 62 15.34 13.79 8.91
C VAL A 62 15.33 15.17 8.25
N TYR A 63 14.67 15.32 7.10
CA TYR A 63 14.55 16.60 6.42
C TYR A 63 13.84 17.65 7.29
N PHE A 64 12.71 17.30 7.91
CA PHE A 64 11.99 18.19 8.82
C PHE A 64 12.78 18.50 10.10
N LEU A 65 13.39 17.49 10.73
CA LEU A 65 14.17 17.69 11.96
C LEU A 65 15.44 18.52 11.73
N SER A 66 16.09 18.37 10.57
CA SER A 66 17.28 19.16 10.22
C SER A 66 16.95 20.65 10.11
N HIS A 67 15.77 21.00 9.59
CA HIS A 67 15.29 22.39 9.57
C HIS A 67 14.98 22.95 10.96
N GLU A 68 14.66 22.09 11.93
CA GLU A 68 14.42 22.52 13.31
C GLU A 68 15.72 22.68 14.12
N LYS A 69 16.77 21.90 13.79
CA LYS A 69 18.10 22.00 14.42
C LYS A 69 18.78 23.36 14.18
N ASP A 70 18.45 24.05 13.10
CA ASP A 70 18.96 25.39 12.80
C ASP A 70 18.27 26.51 13.62
N ARG A 71 17.29 26.17 14.49
CA ARG A 71 16.68 27.13 15.41
C ARG A 71 17.54 27.26 16.68
N PRO A 72 18.02 28.46 17.06
CA PRO A 72 19.02 28.70 18.12
C PRO A 72 18.54 28.45 19.57
N GLY A 73 17.58 27.56 19.79
CA GLY A 73 17.10 27.11 21.11
C GLY A 73 16.84 25.59 21.22
N GLY A 74 16.95 24.82 20.12
CA GLY A 74 16.64 23.38 20.12
C GLY A 74 17.65 22.53 20.91
N LEU A 75 18.91 22.95 20.98
CA LEU A 75 19.96 22.20 21.69
C LEU A 75 19.80 22.19 23.22
N LEU A 76 19.07 23.15 23.80
CA LEU A 76 18.88 23.25 25.26
C LEU A 76 17.77 22.32 25.78
N VAL A 77 16.85 21.87 24.92
CA VAL A 77 15.71 21.01 25.33
C VAL A 77 16.09 19.53 25.34
N PHE A 78 17.03 19.10 24.50
CA PHE A 78 17.45 17.69 24.39
C PHE A 78 18.59 17.29 25.36
N SER A 79 18.98 18.17 26.28
CA SER A 79 20.11 17.95 27.20
C SER A 79 19.71 17.54 28.62
N PHE A 80 18.44 17.15 28.84
CA PHE A 80 17.94 16.50 30.06
C PHE A 80 17.83 14.98 29.86
#